data_AF-A0A924IV05-F1
#
_entry.id   AF-A0A924IV05-F1
#
_cell.length_a   1.000
_cell.length_b   1.000
_cell.length_c   1.000
_cell.angle_alpha   90.00
_cell.angle_beta   90.00
_cell.angle_gamma   90.00
#
_symmetry.space_group_name_H-M   'P 1'
#
loop_
_entity.id
_entity.type
_entity.pdbx_description
1 polymer ?
#
loop_
_entity_poly.entity_id
_entity_poly.type
_entity_poly.pdbx_seq_one_letter_code
_entity_poly.pdbx_strand_id
1 'polypeptide(L)'
;MWPKFSFCNTAVAPVRNEPTHRAEQVTQLLYGEKAMILKDNKEWAQIRCAWDGYEGWCRLSQLTEMPGNDYKKATRYLSNSHKGKVLYEKGELHLPLGSELAVLKKGVLRTRYDAGLYKGSKLAFDDAEASQASLKEAVLLYSYAPYQWGGRSIYGIDCSGLTQMAYKLRNIPLQRDASQQALQGTIVDFLETAQCGDLAFFDN
;
A
#
# COMPACT_ATOMS: atom_id res chain seq x y z
N MET A 1 1.70 10.60 -25.86
CA MET A 1 2.36 9.39 -25.31
C MET A 1 1.30 8.61 -24.55
N TRP A 2 1.17 7.30 -24.77
CA TRP A 2 0.16 6.48 -24.07
C TRP A 2 0.51 6.39 -22.57
N PRO A 3 -0.49 6.26 -21.67
CA PRO A 3 -0.22 6.11 -20.25
C PRO A 3 0.60 4.83 -20.01
N LYS A 4 1.71 4.97 -19.29
CA LYS A 4 2.51 3.83 -18.82
C LYS A 4 1.98 3.39 -17.46
N PHE A 5 1.79 2.10 -17.28
CA PHE A 5 1.31 1.51 -16.03
C PHE A 5 2.39 0.64 -15.41
N SER A 6 2.44 0.59 -14.09
CA SER A 6 3.44 -0.16 -13.35
C SER A 6 2.89 -0.75 -12.06
N PHE A 7 3.65 -1.66 -11.46
CA PHE A 7 3.48 -2.08 -10.08
C PHE A 7 4.81 -2.03 -9.33
N CYS A 8 4.75 -1.89 -8.01
CA CYS A 8 5.92 -1.93 -7.13
C CYS A 8 6.54 -3.34 -7.10
N ASN A 9 7.82 -3.45 -7.44
CA ASN A 9 8.51 -4.74 -7.56
C ASN A 9 9.40 -5.07 -6.34
N THR A 10 9.43 -4.20 -5.35
CA THR A 10 10.16 -4.36 -4.08
C THR A 10 9.18 -4.41 -2.92
N ALA A 11 9.66 -4.80 -1.73
CA ALA A 11 8.81 -4.92 -0.54
C ALA A 11 8.14 -3.58 -0.18
N VAL A 12 8.93 -2.51 -0.17
CA VAL A 12 8.52 -1.13 0.14
C VAL A 12 9.34 -0.19 -0.75
N ALA A 13 8.66 0.65 -1.53
CA ALA A 13 9.30 1.69 -2.34
C ALA A 13 8.93 3.08 -1.79
N PRO A 14 9.91 3.93 -1.43
CA PRO A 14 9.62 5.30 -1.01
C PRO A 14 9.08 6.11 -2.19
N VAL A 15 8.02 6.87 -1.94
CA VAL A 15 7.50 7.89 -2.85
C VAL A 15 7.81 9.25 -2.24
N ARG A 16 8.48 10.11 -3.02
CA ARG A 16 9.05 11.37 -2.56
C ARG A 16 8.39 12.59 -3.20
N ASN A 17 8.48 13.75 -2.57
CA ASN A 17 7.94 14.98 -3.16
C ASN A 17 8.74 15.46 -4.39
N GLU A 18 10.03 15.12 -4.48
CA GLU A 18 10.93 15.46 -5.58
C GLU A 18 11.75 14.24 -6.07
N PRO A 19 12.26 14.25 -7.33
CA PRO A 19 13.04 13.15 -7.90
C PRO A 19 14.50 13.14 -7.42
N THR A 20 14.72 13.08 -6.11
CA THR A 20 16.05 13.00 -5.51
C THR A 20 16.03 12.18 -4.23
N HIS A 21 17.13 11.50 -3.93
CA HIS A 21 17.26 10.69 -2.71
C HIS A 21 17.15 11.52 -1.42
N ARG A 22 17.42 12.83 -1.49
CA ARG A 22 17.34 13.76 -0.35
C ARG A 22 15.94 14.31 -0.11
N ALA A 23 15.04 14.14 -1.07
CA ALA A 23 13.67 14.64 -1.00
C ALA A 23 12.91 13.95 0.13
N GLU A 24 11.93 14.62 0.70
CA GLU A 24 11.08 14.05 1.73
C GLU A 24 10.32 12.83 1.20
N GLN A 25 10.24 11.77 2.01
CA GLN A 25 9.31 10.67 1.73
C GLN A 25 7.91 11.12 2.16
N VAL A 26 6.99 11.20 1.19
CA VAL A 26 5.60 11.61 1.43
C VAL A 26 4.67 10.41 1.54
N THR A 27 5.01 9.29 0.91
CA THR A 27 4.30 8.02 1.07
C THR A 27 5.20 6.85 0.69
N GLN A 28 4.66 5.64 0.70
CA GLN A 28 5.33 4.42 0.25
C GLN A 28 4.42 3.67 -0.73
N LEU A 29 4.97 2.92 -1.66
CA LEU A 29 4.27 1.83 -2.33
C LEU A 29 4.68 0.49 -1.71
N LEU A 30 3.72 -0.37 -1.41
CA LEU A 30 3.98 -1.77 -1.01
C LEU A 30 4.06 -2.66 -2.24
N TYR A 31 4.73 -3.81 -2.11
CA TYR A 31 4.87 -4.76 -3.21
C TYR A 31 3.53 -5.03 -3.91
N GLY A 32 3.57 -4.99 -5.24
CA GLY A 32 2.45 -5.25 -6.12
C GLY A 32 1.40 -4.13 -6.19
N GLU A 33 1.47 -3.10 -5.34
CA GLU A 33 0.62 -1.92 -5.51
C GLU A 33 0.88 -1.28 -6.87
N LYS A 34 -0.20 -0.91 -7.55
CA LYS A 34 -0.17 -0.41 -8.91
C LYS A 34 -0.04 1.11 -8.93
N ALA A 35 0.58 1.63 -9.97
CA ALA A 35 0.69 3.05 -10.20
C ALA A 35 0.72 3.39 -11.70
N MET A 36 0.18 4.54 -12.06
CA MET A 36 0.33 5.14 -13.38
C MET A 36 1.58 6.01 -13.39
N ILE A 37 2.45 5.88 -14.39
CA ILE A 37 3.60 6.77 -14.59
C ILE A 37 3.13 7.97 -15.41
N LEU A 38 3.22 9.16 -14.80
CA LEU A 38 2.81 10.42 -15.40
C LEU A 38 3.92 11.01 -16.28
N LYS A 39 5.16 10.98 -15.78
CA LYS A 39 6.39 11.36 -16.49
C LYS A 39 7.59 10.70 -15.82
N ASP A 40 8.70 10.58 -16.54
CA ASP A 40 9.94 10.00 -16.00
C ASP A 40 11.19 10.73 -16.53
N ASN A 41 12.29 10.64 -15.78
CA ASN A 41 13.60 11.20 -16.15
C ASN A 41 14.69 10.12 -16.26
N LYS A 42 14.31 8.90 -16.67
CA LYS A 42 15.14 7.67 -16.75
C LYS A 42 15.60 7.08 -15.41
N GLU A 43 15.59 7.84 -14.33
CA GLU A 43 15.95 7.37 -12.99
C GLU A 43 14.75 7.37 -12.04
N TRP A 44 13.92 8.41 -12.14
CA TRP A 44 12.72 8.64 -11.33
C TRP A 44 11.50 8.72 -12.23
N ALA A 45 10.37 8.23 -11.71
CA ALA A 45 9.06 8.38 -12.30
C ALA A 45 8.18 9.18 -11.35
N GLN A 46 7.54 10.24 -11.85
CA GLN A 46 6.39 10.81 -11.18
C GLN A 46 5.23 9.84 -11.43
N ILE A 47 4.66 9.34 -10.35
CA ILE A 47 3.61 8.33 -10.37
C ILE A 47 2.34 8.87 -9.73
N ARG A 48 1.22 8.27 -10.11
CA ARG A 48 -0.06 8.33 -9.39
C ARG A 48 -0.42 6.94 -8.88
N CYS A 49 -0.51 6.78 -7.57
CA CYS A 49 -0.88 5.53 -6.90
C CYS A 49 -2.31 5.13 -7.30
N ALA A 50 -2.52 3.85 -7.58
CA ALA A 50 -3.83 3.37 -8.02
C ALA A 50 -4.86 3.28 -6.87
N TRP A 51 -4.41 3.13 -5.63
CA TRP A 51 -5.28 2.92 -4.45
C TRP A 51 -5.96 4.21 -3.99
N ASP A 52 -5.20 5.28 -3.80
CA ASP A 52 -5.64 6.55 -3.21
C ASP A 52 -5.48 7.75 -4.16
N GLY A 53 -4.87 7.54 -5.34
CA GLY A 53 -4.59 8.62 -6.28
C GLY A 53 -3.43 9.53 -5.86
N TYR A 54 -2.68 9.19 -4.81
CA TYR A 54 -1.58 10.02 -4.34
C TYR A 54 -0.48 10.13 -5.39
N GLU A 55 0.12 11.33 -5.51
CA GLU A 55 1.19 11.59 -6.47
C GLU A 55 2.53 11.84 -5.79
N GLY A 56 3.59 11.41 -6.46
CA GLY A 56 4.97 11.70 -6.04
C GLY A 56 5.97 10.98 -6.92
N TRP A 57 7.23 10.97 -6.50
CA TRP A 57 8.35 10.45 -7.26
C TRP A 57 8.87 9.15 -6.67
N CYS A 58 8.91 8.11 -7.49
CA CYS A 58 9.46 6.80 -7.14
C CYS A 58 10.64 6.46 -8.06
N ARG A 59 11.60 5.68 -7.58
CA ARG A 59 12.72 5.19 -8.41
C ARG A 59 12.17 4.24 -9.46
N LEU A 60 12.52 4.46 -10.72
CA LEU A 60 12.11 3.59 -11.83
C LEU A 60 12.54 2.13 -11.63
N SER A 61 13.69 1.90 -11.00
CA SER A 61 14.18 0.55 -10.68
C SER A 61 13.29 -0.23 -9.70
N GLN A 62 12.44 0.45 -8.93
CA GLN A 62 11.50 -0.14 -7.97
C GLN A 62 10.10 -0.38 -8.57
N LEU A 63 9.95 -0.07 -9.87
CA LEU A 63 8.71 -0.23 -10.62
C LEU A 63 8.94 -1.20 -11.77
N THR A 64 7.96 -2.05 -12.01
CA THR A 64 7.93 -2.91 -13.20
C THR A 64 6.76 -2.50 -14.07
N GLU A 65 7.03 -2.18 -15.33
CA GLU A 65 5.98 -1.83 -16.31
C GLU A 65 5.03 -3.03 -16.52
N MET A 66 3.74 -2.73 -16.64
CA MET A 66 2.70 -3.74 -16.84
C MET A 66 1.72 -3.33 -17.94
N PRO A 67 1.09 -4.30 -18.64
CA PRO A 67 0.05 -4.01 -19.61
C PRO A 67 -1.17 -3.31 -18.96
N GLY A 68 -1.78 -2.37 -19.68
CA GLY A 68 -2.97 -1.66 -19.20
C GLY A 68 -4.16 -2.56 -18.87
N ASN A 69 -4.28 -3.72 -19.53
CA ASN A 69 -5.31 -4.72 -19.20
C ASN A 69 -5.08 -5.37 -17.83
N ASP A 70 -3.83 -5.53 -17.38
CA ASP A 70 -3.52 -6.06 -16.05
C ASP A 70 -3.63 -4.96 -14.97
N TYR A 71 -3.35 -3.71 -15.35
CA TYR A 71 -3.57 -2.55 -14.47
C TYR A 71 -5.05 -2.46 -14.05
N LYS A 72 -5.98 -2.57 -15.01
CA LYS A 72 -7.44 -2.47 -14.79
C LYS A 72 -8.05 -3.60 -13.97
N LYS A 73 -7.37 -4.74 -13.81
CA LYS A 73 -7.90 -5.86 -13.02
C LYS A 73 -7.88 -5.49 -11.54
N ALA A 74 -8.96 -5.75 -10.81
CA ALA A 74 -8.96 -5.61 -9.37
C ALA A 74 -7.91 -6.54 -8.72
N THR A 75 -7.26 -6.07 -7.67
CA THR A 75 -6.39 -6.93 -6.86
C THR A 75 -7.28 -7.89 -6.07
N ARG A 76 -7.03 -9.19 -6.21
CA ARG A 76 -7.85 -10.22 -5.56
C ARG A 76 -7.41 -10.54 -4.14
N TYR A 77 -6.10 -10.50 -3.89
CA TYR A 77 -5.52 -10.94 -2.63
C TYR A 77 -4.51 -9.94 -2.10
N LEU A 78 -4.52 -9.75 -0.78
CA LEU A 78 -3.48 -9.07 -0.01
C LEU A 78 -2.65 -10.08 0.78
N SER A 79 -1.39 -9.77 1.02
CA SER A 79 -0.63 -10.45 2.07
C SER A 79 -1.25 -10.14 3.43
N ASN A 80 -1.54 -11.18 4.22
CA ASN A 80 -2.23 -11.07 5.51
C ASN A 80 -1.35 -11.50 6.70
N SER A 81 -0.03 -11.37 6.58
CA SER A 81 0.92 -11.71 7.64
C SER A 81 2.24 -10.98 7.45
N HIS A 82 2.88 -10.60 8.56
CA HIS A 82 4.26 -10.10 8.59
C HIS A 82 5.32 -11.13 8.19
N LYS A 83 4.93 -12.41 8.08
CA LYS A 83 5.80 -13.50 7.62
C LYS A 83 5.65 -13.78 6.13
N GLY A 84 4.83 -13.01 5.41
CA GLY A 84 4.64 -13.14 3.98
C GLY A 84 5.98 -13.04 3.24
N LYS A 85 6.24 -13.95 2.32
CA LYS A 85 7.43 -13.90 1.48
C LYS A 85 7.23 -14.56 0.12
N VAL A 86 8.07 -14.17 -0.83
CA VAL A 86 8.16 -14.76 -2.16
C VAL A 86 9.50 -15.45 -2.28
N LEU A 87 9.47 -16.75 -2.57
CA LEU A 87 10.66 -17.55 -2.80
C LEU A 87 10.99 -17.54 -4.30
N TYR A 88 12.11 -16.92 -4.65
CA TYR A 88 12.69 -16.94 -5.99
C TYR A 88 13.83 -17.95 -6.05
N GLU A 89 14.33 -18.24 -7.26
CA GLU A 89 15.47 -19.16 -7.44
C GLU A 89 16.73 -18.66 -6.73
N LYS A 90 16.96 -17.34 -6.73
CA LYS A 90 18.19 -16.71 -6.22
C LYS A 90 18.05 -16.10 -4.82
N GLY A 91 16.91 -16.27 -4.15
CA GLY A 91 16.69 -15.70 -2.82
C GLY A 91 15.22 -15.55 -2.45
N GLU A 92 14.95 -14.86 -1.34
CA GLU A 92 13.59 -14.57 -0.89
C GLU A 92 13.35 -13.07 -0.71
N LEU A 93 12.12 -12.65 -1.01
CA LEU A 93 11.63 -11.30 -0.78
C LEU A 93 10.55 -11.34 0.29
N HIS A 94 10.78 -10.68 1.43
CA HIS A 94 9.76 -10.52 2.46
C HIS A 94 8.74 -9.46 2.04
N LEU A 95 7.47 -9.80 2.16
CA LEU A 95 6.36 -8.91 1.82
C LEU A 95 5.72 -8.38 3.11
N PRO A 96 5.59 -7.05 3.26
CA PRO A 96 4.84 -6.49 4.37
C PRO A 96 3.35 -6.83 4.23
N LEU A 97 2.67 -6.86 5.38
CA LEU A 97 1.22 -6.92 5.47
C LEU A 97 0.56 -5.86 4.56
N GLY A 98 -0.48 -6.24 3.82
CA GLY A 98 -1.17 -5.36 2.89
C GLY A 98 -0.53 -5.23 1.50
N SER A 99 0.58 -5.94 1.23
CA SER A 99 1.12 -6.07 -0.14
C SER A 99 0.09 -6.69 -1.08
N GLU A 100 -0.02 -6.17 -2.30
CA GLU A 100 -0.97 -6.63 -3.29
C GLU A 100 -0.43 -7.82 -4.08
N LEU A 101 -1.12 -8.95 -4.01
CA LEU A 101 -0.73 -10.17 -4.71
C LEU A 101 -1.37 -10.22 -6.11
N ALA A 102 -1.33 -9.09 -6.83
CA ALA A 102 -2.08 -8.85 -8.08
C ALA A 102 -1.77 -9.84 -9.21
N VAL A 103 -0.56 -10.41 -9.22
CA VAL A 103 -0.09 -11.37 -10.23
C VAL A 103 -0.03 -12.82 -9.72
N LEU A 104 -0.72 -13.12 -8.62
CA LEU A 104 -0.71 -14.44 -8.00
C LEU A 104 -1.59 -15.43 -8.77
N LYS A 105 -0.97 -16.48 -9.34
CA LYS A 105 -1.67 -17.60 -9.99
C LYS A 105 -1.15 -18.92 -9.47
N LYS A 106 -2.04 -19.76 -8.92
CA LYS A 106 -1.71 -21.07 -8.34
C LYS A 106 -0.52 -20.99 -7.34
N GLY A 107 -0.51 -19.97 -6.48
CA GLY A 107 0.52 -19.74 -5.48
C GLY A 107 1.81 -19.08 -5.99
N VAL A 108 1.94 -18.87 -7.30
CA VAL A 108 3.14 -18.26 -7.89
C VAL A 108 2.84 -16.82 -8.30
N LEU A 109 3.64 -15.88 -7.82
CA LEU A 109 3.69 -14.50 -8.33
C LEU A 109 4.56 -14.51 -9.59
N ARG A 110 3.95 -14.34 -10.75
CA ARG A 110 4.65 -14.29 -12.03
C ARG A 110 4.63 -12.88 -12.60
N THR A 111 5.82 -12.35 -12.83
CA THR A 111 6.03 -11.12 -13.61
C THR A 111 6.60 -11.50 -14.98
N ARG A 112 6.83 -10.51 -15.86
CA ARG A 112 7.54 -10.74 -17.12
C ARG A 112 8.98 -11.24 -16.91
N TYR A 113 9.60 -10.84 -15.80
CA TYR A 113 11.03 -11.00 -15.58
C TYR A 113 11.36 -12.11 -14.58
N ASP A 114 10.42 -12.47 -13.70
CA ASP A 114 10.67 -13.39 -12.60
C ASP A 114 9.39 -14.12 -12.17
N ALA A 115 9.55 -15.29 -11.58
CA ALA A 115 8.49 -16.11 -11.03
C ALA A 115 8.90 -16.65 -9.65
N GLY A 116 8.10 -16.33 -8.63
CA GLY A 116 8.38 -16.75 -7.26
C GLY A 116 7.18 -17.37 -6.56
N LEU A 117 7.44 -18.34 -5.68
CA LEU A 117 6.41 -19.01 -4.88
C LEU A 117 6.07 -18.16 -3.66
N TYR A 118 4.82 -17.70 -3.56
CA TYR A 118 4.35 -16.99 -2.37
C TYR A 118 4.14 -17.97 -1.20
N LYS A 119 4.66 -17.61 -0.03
CA LYS A 119 4.49 -18.29 1.25
C LYS A 119 3.97 -17.29 2.27
N GLY A 120 2.77 -17.52 2.78
CA GLY A 120 2.14 -16.66 3.77
C GLY A 120 0.62 -16.78 3.72
N SER A 121 -0.06 -16.26 4.74
CA SER A 121 -1.51 -16.08 4.67
C SER A 121 -1.86 -15.02 3.64
N LYS A 122 -3.03 -15.16 3.05
CA LYS A 122 -3.61 -14.20 2.10
C LYS A 122 -5.00 -13.84 2.58
N LEU A 123 -5.38 -12.59 2.35
CA LEU A 123 -6.73 -12.09 2.55
C LEU A 123 -7.33 -11.83 1.18
N ALA A 124 -8.51 -12.38 0.89
CA ALA A 124 -9.25 -11.98 -0.31
C ALA A 124 -9.89 -10.62 -0.06
N PHE A 125 -9.79 -9.71 -1.04
CA PHE A 125 -10.37 -8.37 -0.92
C PHE A 125 -11.89 -8.41 -0.67
N ASP A 126 -12.59 -9.30 -1.37
CA ASP A 126 -14.05 -9.44 -1.27
C ASP A 126 -14.51 -10.09 0.06
N ASP A 127 -13.61 -10.83 0.72
CA ASP A 127 -13.89 -11.51 2.00
C ASP A 127 -13.46 -10.65 3.20
N ALA A 128 -12.98 -9.42 2.97
CA ALA A 128 -12.51 -8.54 4.01
C ALA A 128 -13.71 -7.94 4.77
N GLU A 129 -14.17 -8.63 5.81
CA GLU A 129 -15.22 -8.14 6.69
C GLU A 129 -14.88 -6.75 7.23
N ALA A 130 -15.83 -5.82 7.13
CA ALA A 130 -15.71 -4.48 7.67
C ALA A 130 -16.57 -4.35 8.94
N SER A 131 -15.98 -4.73 10.07
CA SER A 131 -16.56 -4.57 11.41
C SER A 131 -15.60 -3.88 12.37
N GLN A 132 -16.12 -3.27 13.44
CA GLN A 132 -15.30 -2.61 14.46
C GLN A 132 -14.23 -3.54 15.04
N ALA A 133 -14.58 -4.81 15.27
CA ALA A 133 -13.64 -5.83 15.75
C ALA A 133 -12.52 -6.09 14.73
N SER A 134 -12.88 -6.30 13.46
CA SER A 134 -11.90 -6.56 12.39
C SER A 134 -10.95 -5.38 12.11
N LEU A 135 -11.43 -4.14 12.28
CA LEU A 135 -10.63 -2.92 12.19
C LEU A 135 -9.66 -2.81 13.36
N LYS A 136 -10.15 -3.03 14.59
CA LYS A 136 -9.30 -3.09 15.78
C LYS A 136 -8.18 -4.12 15.63
N GLU A 137 -8.51 -5.32 15.16
CA GLU A 137 -7.51 -6.35 14.86
C GLU A 137 -6.50 -5.89 13.81
N ALA A 138 -6.96 -5.24 12.73
CA ALA A 138 -6.08 -4.73 11.68
C ALA A 138 -5.09 -3.67 12.20
N VAL A 139 -5.55 -2.74 13.05
CA VAL A 139 -4.68 -1.75 13.71
C VAL A 139 -3.64 -2.45 14.60
N LEU A 140 -4.08 -3.43 15.41
CA LEU A 140 -3.20 -4.14 16.33
C LEU A 140 -2.08 -4.93 15.62
N LEU A 141 -2.26 -5.32 14.36
CA LEU A 141 -1.18 -5.93 13.57
C LEU A 141 0.01 -4.99 13.39
N TYR A 142 -0.17 -3.67 13.45
CA TYR A 142 0.92 -2.68 13.37
C TYR A 142 1.45 -2.26 14.74
N SER A 143 1.03 -2.93 15.83
CA SER A 143 1.57 -2.65 17.17
C SER A 143 3.09 -2.79 17.17
N TYR A 144 3.76 -1.86 17.84
CA TYR A 144 5.23 -1.77 17.94
C TYR A 144 5.97 -1.48 16.62
N ALA A 145 5.26 -1.20 15.52
CA ALA A 145 5.88 -0.61 14.35
C ALA A 145 6.54 0.72 14.76
N PRO A 146 7.81 0.97 14.42
CA PRO A 146 8.43 2.26 14.71
C PRO A 146 7.75 3.35 13.90
N TYR A 147 7.67 4.56 14.48
CA TYR A 147 7.18 5.69 13.72
C TYR A 147 8.15 6.04 12.58
N GLN A 148 7.64 6.16 11.36
CA GLN A 148 8.39 6.64 10.21
C GLN A 148 7.52 7.57 9.38
N TRP A 149 7.94 8.83 9.23
CA TRP A 149 7.28 9.79 8.35
C TRP A 149 7.16 9.29 6.90
N GLY A 150 5.96 9.39 6.32
CA GLY A 150 5.64 8.83 5.01
C GLY A 150 5.44 7.31 5.01
N GLY A 151 5.58 6.64 6.15
CA GLY A 151 5.56 5.18 6.28
C GLY A 151 4.17 4.54 6.21
N ARG A 152 4.08 3.36 5.59
CA ARG A 152 2.83 2.57 5.42
C ARG A 152 3.02 1.07 5.71
N SER A 153 4.02 0.68 6.50
CA SER A 153 4.35 -0.75 6.70
C SER A 153 4.79 -1.07 8.13
N ILE A 154 4.91 -2.36 8.44
CA ILE A 154 5.43 -2.82 9.74
C ILE A 154 6.87 -2.37 10.01
N TYR A 155 7.65 -2.04 8.97
CA TYR A 155 9.02 -1.55 9.10
C TYR A 155 9.10 -0.06 9.48
N GLY A 156 7.98 0.65 9.39
CA GLY A 156 7.87 2.07 9.63
C GLY A 156 6.52 2.59 9.16
N ILE A 157 5.78 3.23 10.06
CA ILE A 157 4.43 3.73 9.79
C ILE A 157 4.20 5.07 10.47
N ASP A 158 3.52 5.99 9.81
CA ASP A 158 3.08 7.26 10.44
C ASP A 158 1.61 7.21 10.85
N CYS A 159 1.11 8.33 11.39
CA CYS A 159 -0.25 8.43 11.93
C CYS A 159 -1.33 8.08 10.89
N SER A 160 -1.24 8.68 9.70
CA SER A 160 -2.24 8.49 8.64
C SER A 160 -1.97 7.24 7.80
N GLY A 161 -0.74 6.76 7.76
CA GLY A 161 -0.38 5.46 7.20
C GLY A 161 -0.98 4.31 8.02
N LEU A 162 -1.02 4.43 9.35
CA LEU A 162 -1.64 3.43 10.23
C LEU A 162 -3.14 3.29 9.96
N THR A 163 -3.87 4.40 9.96
CA THR A 163 -5.30 4.41 9.65
C THR A 163 -5.54 3.92 8.23
N GLN A 164 -4.80 4.41 7.24
CA GLN A 164 -4.97 4.00 5.85
C GLN A 164 -4.75 2.49 5.67
N MET A 165 -3.72 1.90 6.28
CA MET A 165 -3.45 0.47 6.16
C MET A 165 -4.46 -0.40 6.88
N ALA A 166 -4.90 -0.01 8.08
CA ALA A 166 -5.93 -0.75 8.81
C ALA A 166 -7.25 -0.81 8.02
N TYR A 167 -7.67 0.30 7.41
CA TYR A 167 -8.89 0.35 6.60
C TYR A 167 -8.70 -0.32 5.24
N LYS A 168 -7.52 -0.23 4.62
CA LYS A 168 -7.19 -0.96 3.38
C LYS A 168 -7.35 -2.47 3.57
N LEU A 169 -6.93 -3.03 4.71
CA LEU A 169 -7.13 -4.45 5.03
C LEU A 169 -8.61 -4.84 5.19
N ARG A 170 -9.52 -3.86 5.28
CA ARG A 170 -10.98 -4.05 5.32
C ARG A 170 -11.66 -3.54 4.05
N ASN A 171 -10.89 -3.34 2.98
CA ASN A 171 -11.35 -2.83 1.70
C ASN A 171 -12.08 -1.47 1.81
N ILE A 172 -11.74 -0.65 2.80
CA ILE A 172 -12.26 0.71 2.94
C ILE A 172 -11.17 1.69 2.49
N PRO A 173 -11.39 2.45 1.41
CA PRO A 173 -10.40 3.39 0.91
C PRO A 173 -10.34 4.64 1.81
N LEU A 174 -9.14 4.97 2.26
CA LEU A 174 -8.82 6.24 2.91
C LEU A 174 -7.73 6.96 2.13
N GLN A 175 -7.83 8.29 2.09
CA GLN A 175 -6.79 9.16 1.57
C GLN A 175 -5.52 9.01 2.40
N ARG A 176 -4.39 9.43 1.82
CA ARG A 176 -3.08 9.21 2.44
C ARG A 176 -2.82 10.12 3.62
N ASP A 177 -3.18 11.40 3.51
CA ASP A 177 -2.81 12.42 4.49
C ASP A 177 -3.91 12.61 5.53
N ALA A 178 -3.54 12.81 6.80
CA ALA A 178 -4.49 13.00 7.90
C ALA A 178 -5.47 14.15 7.64
N SER A 179 -5.00 15.27 7.07
CA SER A 179 -5.83 16.41 6.71
C SER A 179 -6.90 16.08 5.66
N GLN A 180 -6.62 15.14 4.77
CA GLN A 180 -7.58 14.67 3.77
C GLN A 180 -8.51 13.61 4.36
N GLN A 181 -8.00 12.72 5.21
CA GLN A 181 -8.82 11.75 5.93
C GLN A 181 -9.87 12.43 6.81
N ALA A 182 -9.55 13.58 7.43
CA ALA A 182 -10.49 14.38 8.22
C ALA A 182 -11.70 14.88 7.43
N LEU A 183 -11.60 14.93 6.09
CA LEU A 183 -12.65 15.37 5.19
C LEU A 183 -13.44 14.18 4.58
N GLN A 184 -13.18 12.96 5.02
CA GLN A 184 -13.84 11.74 4.51
C GLN A 184 -14.77 11.10 5.54
N GLY A 185 -15.81 10.44 5.02
CA GLY A 185 -16.74 9.66 5.85
C GLY A 185 -17.86 10.52 6.42
N THR A 186 -18.32 10.14 7.61
CA THR A 186 -19.42 10.78 8.33
C THR A 186 -18.86 11.46 9.57
N ILE A 187 -19.25 12.71 9.80
CA ILE A 187 -18.85 13.45 11.01
C ILE A 187 -19.47 12.78 12.25
N VAL A 188 -18.64 12.63 13.28
CA VAL A 188 -19.06 12.23 14.63
C VAL A 188 -18.95 13.46 15.51
N ASP A 189 -20.09 14.12 15.77
CA ASP A 189 -20.14 15.46 16.37
C ASP A 189 -19.67 15.49 17.84
N PHE A 190 -19.86 14.40 18.57
CA PHE A 190 -19.62 14.32 20.02
C PHE A 190 -18.80 13.10 20.38
N LEU A 191 -17.78 13.27 21.22
CA LEU A 191 -16.88 12.19 21.66
C LEU A 191 -17.64 11.05 22.35
N GLU A 192 -18.73 11.36 23.05
CA GLU A 192 -19.60 10.40 23.73
C GLU A 192 -20.32 9.46 22.75
N THR A 193 -20.46 9.89 21.50
CA THR A 193 -21.08 9.10 20.42
C THR A 193 -20.06 8.30 19.61
N ALA A 194 -18.77 8.51 19.85
CA ALA A 194 -17.70 7.84 19.14
C ALA A 194 -17.70 6.33 19.41
N GLN A 195 -17.40 5.56 18.37
CA GLN A 195 -17.35 4.12 18.37
C GLN A 195 -15.96 3.63 17.96
N CYS A 196 -15.67 2.35 18.27
CA CYS A 196 -14.41 1.77 17.83
C CYS A 196 -14.38 1.71 16.30
N GLY A 197 -13.33 2.27 15.70
CA GLY A 197 -13.25 2.43 14.24
C GLY A 197 -13.71 3.80 13.76
N ASP A 198 -13.98 4.76 14.64
CA ASP A 198 -13.96 6.18 14.27
C ASP A 198 -12.52 6.72 14.30
N LEU A 199 -12.23 7.71 13.45
CA LEU A 199 -10.93 8.38 13.41
C LEU A 199 -11.00 9.69 14.19
N ALA A 200 -10.12 9.86 15.18
CA ALA A 200 -9.94 11.11 15.89
C ALA A 200 -8.85 11.95 15.24
N PHE A 201 -9.14 13.23 15.01
CA PHE A 201 -8.22 14.20 14.44
C PHE A 201 -7.87 15.25 15.50
N PHE A 202 -6.63 15.72 15.46
CA PHE A 202 -6.08 16.64 16.45
C PHE A 202 -5.39 17.79 15.70
N ASP A 203 -5.61 19.01 16.18
CA ASP A 203 -4.85 20.18 15.73
C ASP A 203 -3.48 20.22 16.41
N ASN A 204 -2.54 20.92 15.76
CA ASN A 204 -1.21 21.22 16.31
C ASN A 204 -1.22 22.50 17.14
#